data_AF-A0A3D0QVJ9-F1
#
_entry.id   AF-A0A3D0QVJ9-F1
#
_cell.length_a   1.000
_cell.length_b   1.000
_cell.length_c   1.000
_cell.angle_alpha   90.00
_cell.angle_beta   90.00
_cell.angle_gamma   90.00
#
_symmetry.space_group_name_H-M   'P 1'
#
loop_
_entity.id
_entity.type
_entity.pdbx_description
1 polymer ?
#
loop_
_entity_poly.entity_id
_entity_poly.type
_entity_poly.pdbx_seq_one_letter_code
_entity_poly.pdbx_strand_id
1 'polypeptide(L)'
;LVPAADGRLRAALPSTVALPEGRWDAYVADAGGEAERLMPGLNDLRSLVDRRPDTGRGSVAVRIPYTTKHGNLSVRSWLRGPHAEAAEIHVLDGSVAVHGRLYGAQAGPEAVAEARSRRDPAAVRTVPVTADGSQFSFTLFYQELAGFWEGGQETWDLWLRPARGAGAVRVARILDDVADKKPIFHYPAQPLSPPHGQARIGPYYTQDNDLSVRMGEPAGRS
;
A
#
# COMPACT_ATOMS: atom_id res chain seq x y z
N LEU A 1 23.44 -0.99 24.19
CA LEU A 1 23.69 -2.24 23.42
C LEU A 1 23.98 -3.36 24.40
N VAL A 2 23.58 -4.59 24.10
CA VAL A 2 23.93 -5.76 24.92
C VAL A 2 24.96 -6.63 24.20
N PRO A 3 25.98 -7.17 24.89
CA PRO A 3 26.91 -8.12 24.27
C PRO A 3 26.18 -9.34 23.69
N ALA A 4 26.68 -9.84 22.56
CA ALA A 4 26.28 -11.08 21.90
C ALA A 4 27.51 -11.96 21.64
N ALA A 5 27.30 -13.16 21.09
CA ALA A 5 28.40 -14.06 20.73
C ALA A 5 29.38 -13.41 19.74
N ASP A 6 30.63 -13.89 19.76
CA ASP A 6 31.69 -13.51 18.82
C ASP A 6 32.05 -12.01 18.82
N GLY A 7 31.99 -11.35 19.99
CA GLY A 7 32.35 -9.94 20.14
C GLY A 7 31.35 -8.97 19.49
N ARG A 8 30.16 -9.46 19.10
CA ARG A 8 29.12 -8.63 18.49
C ARG A 8 28.30 -7.92 19.56
N LEU A 9 27.73 -6.77 19.19
CA LEU A 9 26.73 -6.07 19.99
C LEU A 9 25.34 -6.30 19.39
N ARG A 10 24.33 -6.38 20.26
CA ARG A 10 22.94 -6.53 19.89
C ARG A 10 22.11 -5.34 20.40
N ALA A 11 21.26 -4.84 19.52
CA ALA A 11 20.12 -4.01 19.86
C ALA A 11 18.85 -4.74 19.45
N ALA A 12 17.75 -4.50 20.15
CA ALA A 12 16.43 -4.90 19.71
C ALA A 12 15.52 -3.68 19.72
N LEU A 13 14.70 -3.52 18.68
CA LEU A 13 13.54 -2.65 18.70
C LEU A 13 12.32 -3.55 18.94
N PRO A 14 11.85 -3.69 20.20
CA PRO A 14 10.78 -4.62 20.53
C PRO A 14 9.47 -4.23 19.83
N SER A 15 8.59 -5.21 19.62
CA SER A 15 7.25 -4.98 19.04
C SER A 15 6.37 -4.08 19.92
N THR A 16 6.69 -3.95 21.22
CA THR A 16 5.99 -3.07 22.18
C THR A 16 6.27 -1.59 21.96
N VAL A 17 7.40 -1.23 21.35
CA VAL A 17 7.71 0.17 21.04
C VAL A 17 6.88 0.58 19.84
N ALA A 18 5.99 1.58 19.97
CA ALA A 18 5.28 2.12 18.82
C ALA A 18 6.26 2.85 17.90
N LEU A 19 6.33 2.42 16.63
CA LEU A 19 7.12 3.10 15.59
C LEU A 19 6.11 3.68 14.59
N PRO A 20 5.92 5.02 14.53
CA PRO A 20 4.96 5.63 13.62
C PRO A 20 5.21 5.25 12.15
N GLU A 21 4.17 5.34 11.34
CA GLU A 21 4.29 5.09 9.90
C GLU A 21 5.31 6.04 9.27
N GLY A 22 6.22 5.48 8.46
CA GLY A 22 7.28 6.28 7.84
C GLY A 22 8.52 5.48 7.45
N ARG A 23 9.55 6.23 7.04
CA ARG A 23 10.91 5.71 6.78
C ARG A 23 11.80 6.14 7.92
N TRP A 24 12.44 5.18 8.57
CA TRP A 24 13.25 5.39 9.74
C TRP A 24 14.68 5.02 9.44
N ASP A 25 15.58 5.94 9.70
CA ASP A 25 17.00 5.75 9.48
C ASP A 25 17.66 5.16 10.72
N ALA A 26 18.51 4.15 10.52
CA ALA A 26 19.14 3.43 11.62
C ALA A 26 20.55 3.95 11.89
N TYR A 27 20.81 4.36 13.12
CA TYR A 27 22.10 4.89 13.57
C TYR A 27 22.61 4.17 14.82
N VAL A 28 23.91 4.22 15.04
CA VAL A 28 24.58 3.82 16.30
C VAL A 28 25.43 4.99 16.79
N ALA A 29 25.47 5.20 18.11
CA ALA A 29 26.33 6.20 18.72
C ALA A 29 26.83 5.66 20.07
N ASP A 30 28.11 5.88 20.36
CA ASP A 30 28.65 5.74 21.71
C ASP A 30 28.25 6.94 22.57
N ALA A 31 28.36 6.79 23.89
CA ALA A 31 28.02 7.87 24.81
C ALA A 31 28.91 9.10 24.55
N GLY A 32 28.30 10.18 24.04
CA GLY A 32 28.99 11.43 23.68
C GLY A 32 29.66 11.43 22.30
N GLY A 33 29.55 10.34 21.52
CA GLY A 33 30.05 10.26 20.15
C GLY A 33 29.04 10.75 19.11
N GLU A 34 29.52 10.96 17.89
CA GLU A 34 28.64 11.24 16.74
C GLU A 34 27.85 9.99 16.33
N ALA A 35 26.64 10.20 15.79
CA ALA A 35 25.79 9.12 15.33
C ALA A 35 26.24 8.63 13.95
N GLU A 36 26.65 7.37 13.86
CA GLU A 36 27.05 6.72 12.63
C GLU A 36 25.88 6.00 11.98
N ARG A 37 25.74 6.17 10.66
CA ARG A 37 24.68 5.53 9.89
C ARG A 37 24.98 4.03 9.74
N LEU A 38 24.01 3.19 10.10
CA LEU A 38 24.17 1.75 9.98
C LEU A 38 24.06 1.29 8.52
N MET A 39 24.95 0.38 8.15
CA MET A 39 24.89 -0.37 6.90
C MET A 39 24.09 -1.66 7.09
N PRO A 40 23.36 -2.12 6.07
CA PRO A 40 22.60 -3.36 6.15
C PRO A 40 23.55 -4.56 6.19
N GLY A 41 23.20 -5.54 7.02
CA GLY A 41 23.80 -6.87 6.99
C GLY A 41 22.89 -7.88 6.29
N LEU A 42 22.85 -9.11 6.80
CA LEU A 42 21.85 -10.10 6.39
C LEU A 42 20.48 -9.72 6.95
N ASN A 43 19.51 -9.45 6.08
CA ASN A 43 18.12 -9.22 6.44
C ASN A 43 17.32 -10.52 6.31
N ASP A 44 16.98 -11.15 7.44
CA ASP A 44 16.07 -12.30 7.46
C ASP A 44 14.62 -11.82 7.58
N LEU A 45 13.90 -11.83 6.46
CA LEU A 45 12.51 -11.36 6.37
C LEU A 45 11.48 -12.50 6.35
N ARG A 46 11.90 -13.75 6.53
CA ARG A 46 11.01 -14.93 6.38
C ARG A 46 9.82 -14.91 7.34
N SER A 47 9.95 -14.26 8.50
CA SER A 47 8.85 -14.11 9.47
C SER A 47 7.77 -13.12 9.03
N LEU A 48 8.04 -12.30 8.01
CA LEU A 48 7.06 -11.40 7.39
C LEU A 48 6.29 -12.09 6.26
N VAL A 49 6.92 -13.06 5.59
CA VAL A 49 6.28 -13.87 4.55
C VAL A 49 5.14 -14.66 5.17
N ASP A 50 3.98 -14.62 4.53
CA ASP A 50 2.73 -15.27 4.97
C ASP A 50 2.23 -14.88 6.38
N ARG A 51 2.76 -13.80 6.96
CA ARG A 51 2.28 -13.31 8.25
C ARG A 51 0.84 -12.85 8.13
N ARG A 52 -0.04 -13.47 8.91
CA ARG A 52 -1.47 -13.11 9.00
C ARG A 52 -1.79 -12.67 10.43
N PRO A 53 -1.76 -11.36 10.73
CA PRO A 53 -2.27 -10.85 11.99
C PRO A 53 -3.72 -11.26 12.21
N ASP A 54 -4.15 -11.27 13.47
CA ASP A 54 -5.58 -11.41 13.79
C ASP A 54 -6.35 -10.21 13.25
N THR A 55 -7.37 -10.47 12.43
CA THR A 55 -8.25 -9.45 11.82
C THR A 55 -9.08 -8.69 12.84
N GLY A 56 -9.33 -9.28 14.01
CA GLY A 56 -10.04 -8.62 15.12
C GLY A 56 -9.20 -7.57 15.84
N ARG A 57 -7.87 -7.53 15.63
CA ARG A 57 -7.04 -6.45 16.17
C ARG A 57 -7.40 -5.13 15.52
N GLY A 58 -7.59 -4.09 16.33
CA GLY A 58 -7.93 -2.75 15.86
C GLY A 58 -6.87 -2.09 14.96
N SER A 59 -5.64 -2.62 14.94
CA SER A 59 -4.57 -2.14 14.06
C SER A 59 -3.61 -3.24 13.61
N VAL A 60 -2.93 -2.93 12.51
CA VAL A 60 -1.87 -3.70 11.88
C VAL A 60 -0.55 -2.94 12.01
N ALA A 61 0.50 -3.64 12.44
CA ALA A 61 1.84 -3.08 12.56
C ALA A 61 2.87 -3.95 11.85
N VAL A 62 3.63 -3.33 10.94
CA VAL A 62 4.68 -3.97 10.14
C VAL A 62 5.93 -3.10 10.13
N ARG A 63 7.10 -3.73 10.24
CA ARG A 63 8.41 -3.09 10.16
C ARG A 63 9.27 -3.92 9.22
N ILE A 64 9.76 -3.31 8.15
CA ILE A 64 10.58 -3.97 7.13
C ILE A 64 11.94 -3.28 7.11
N PRO A 65 13.02 -3.91 7.59
CA PRO A 65 14.36 -3.40 7.35
C PRO A 65 14.68 -3.54 5.86
N TYR A 66 15.25 -2.50 5.26
CA TYR A 66 15.58 -2.47 3.85
C TYR A 66 16.82 -1.63 3.59
N THR A 67 17.46 -1.92 2.45
CA THR A 67 18.60 -1.15 1.96
C THR A 67 18.10 0.03 1.14
N THR A 68 18.47 1.24 1.55
CA THR A 68 18.17 2.45 0.77
C THR A 68 18.97 2.47 -0.54
N LYS A 69 18.57 3.34 -1.48
CA LYS A 69 19.33 3.59 -2.72
C LYS A 69 20.78 4.05 -2.50
N HIS A 70 21.09 4.54 -1.29
CA HIS A 70 22.43 4.97 -0.90
C HIS A 70 23.21 3.89 -0.14
N GLY A 71 22.68 2.67 -0.05
CA GLY A 71 23.34 1.54 0.61
C GLY A 71 23.15 1.47 2.12
N ASN A 72 22.48 2.44 2.75
CA ASN A 72 22.26 2.46 4.20
C ASN A 72 21.08 1.60 4.64
N LEU A 73 21.10 1.13 5.89
CA LEU A 73 19.97 0.49 6.55
C LEU A 73 18.92 1.54 6.94
N SER A 74 17.68 1.26 6.57
CA SER A 74 16.50 1.95 7.07
C SER A 74 15.41 0.92 7.40
N VAL A 75 14.42 1.33 8.18
CA VAL A 75 13.22 0.56 8.49
C VAL A 75 12.02 1.28 7.91
N ARG A 76 11.27 0.59 7.05
CA ARG A 76 9.95 1.05 6.64
C ARG A 76 8.94 0.56 7.69
N SER A 77 8.18 1.48 8.27
CA SER A 77 7.19 1.19 9.31
C SER A 77 5.79 1.53 8.84
N TRP A 78 4.82 0.68 9.16
CA TRP A 78 3.38 0.96 9.06
C TRP A 78 2.70 0.65 10.38
N LEU A 79 1.75 1.52 10.74
CA LEU A 79 0.89 1.35 11.90
C LEU A 79 -0.50 1.89 11.52
N ARG A 80 -1.38 1.01 11.04
CA ARG A 80 -2.68 1.38 10.45
C ARG A 80 -3.83 0.66 11.15
N GLY A 81 -4.95 1.36 11.38
CA GLY A 81 -6.13 0.78 12.01
C GLY A 81 -7.35 1.69 11.85
N PRO A 82 -8.46 1.22 11.24
CA PRO A 82 -8.59 -0.02 10.47
C PRO A 82 -7.69 -0.07 9.22
N HIS A 83 -7.54 -1.24 8.60
CA HIS A 83 -6.69 -1.45 7.42
C HIS A 83 -7.33 -2.39 6.39
N ALA A 84 -7.24 -2.06 5.11
CA ALA A 84 -7.69 -2.90 4.00
C ALA A 84 -6.46 -3.43 3.24
N GLU A 85 -6.08 -4.67 3.51
CA GLU A 85 -4.96 -5.34 2.84
C GLU A 85 -5.43 -5.93 1.51
N ALA A 86 -4.91 -5.43 0.40
CA ALA A 86 -5.05 -6.03 -0.91
C ALA A 86 -4.17 -7.27 -1.04
N ALA A 87 -4.74 -8.36 -1.54
CA ALA A 87 -4.05 -9.62 -1.81
C ALA A 87 -3.90 -9.84 -3.31
N GLU A 88 -4.98 -10.25 -3.99
CA GLU A 88 -4.99 -10.51 -5.42
C GLU A 88 -5.53 -9.31 -6.19
N ILE A 89 -4.79 -8.90 -7.22
CA ILE A 89 -5.16 -7.84 -8.14
C ILE A 89 -5.21 -8.45 -9.54
N HIS A 90 -6.41 -8.58 -10.09
CA HIS A 90 -6.63 -9.13 -11.42
C HIS A 90 -6.97 -7.99 -12.37
N VAL A 91 -6.08 -7.73 -13.34
CA VAL A 91 -6.39 -6.82 -14.46
C VAL A 91 -7.15 -7.61 -15.51
N LEU A 92 -8.40 -7.21 -15.72
CA LEU A 92 -9.31 -7.82 -16.69
C LEU A 92 -9.50 -6.85 -17.86
N ASP A 93 -10.22 -7.28 -18.90
CA ASP A 93 -10.57 -6.39 -20.00
C ASP A 93 -11.45 -5.23 -19.47
N GLY A 94 -10.96 -4.00 -19.62
CA GLY A 94 -11.65 -2.78 -19.17
C GLY A 94 -11.85 -2.60 -17.65
N SER A 95 -11.28 -3.45 -16.79
CA SER A 95 -11.51 -3.37 -15.33
C SER A 95 -10.36 -3.90 -14.47
N VAL A 96 -10.42 -3.60 -13.17
CA VAL A 96 -9.57 -4.22 -12.14
C VAL A 96 -10.44 -4.86 -11.07
N ALA A 97 -10.22 -6.15 -10.82
CA ALA A 97 -10.79 -6.86 -9.68
C ALA A 97 -9.75 -6.92 -8.55
N VAL A 98 -10.19 -6.59 -7.34
CA VAL A 98 -9.36 -6.52 -6.14
C VAL A 98 -9.96 -7.44 -5.09
N HIS A 99 -9.15 -8.36 -4.56
CA HIS A 99 -9.48 -9.19 -3.42
C HIS A 99 -8.57 -8.83 -2.25
N GLY A 100 -9.09 -8.91 -1.03
CA GLY A 100 -8.34 -8.53 0.14
C GLY A 100 -8.98 -8.92 1.45
N ARG A 101 -8.41 -8.37 2.52
CA ARG A 101 -8.85 -8.60 3.90
C ARG A 101 -8.87 -7.30 4.70
N LEU A 102 -9.93 -7.10 5.46
CA LEU A 102 -10.06 -6.01 6.43
C LEU A 102 -9.53 -6.44 7.80
N TYR A 103 -8.82 -5.52 8.43
CA TYR A 103 -8.31 -5.64 9.79
C TYR A 103 -8.85 -4.47 10.62
N GLY A 104 -9.32 -4.78 11.83
CA GLY A 104 -9.92 -3.78 12.73
C GLY A 104 -11.29 -3.27 12.29
N ALA A 105 -11.89 -3.85 11.24
CA ALA A 105 -13.23 -3.55 10.75
C ALA A 105 -13.82 -4.75 10.00
N GLN A 106 -15.14 -4.75 9.80
CA GLN A 106 -15.86 -5.69 8.94
C GLN A 106 -16.69 -4.91 7.92
N ALA A 107 -16.74 -5.40 6.69
CA ALA A 107 -17.59 -4.83 5.65
C ALA A 107 -19.02 -5.34 5.82
N GLY A 108 -19.97 -4.42 5.95
CA GLY A 108 -21.41 -4.73 6.00
C GLY A 108 -22.08 -4.71 4.62
N PRO A 109 -23.40 -4.93 4.55
CA PRO A 109 -24.14 -4.97 3.28
C PRO A 109 -24.09 -3.68 2.46
N GLU A 110 -23.84 -2.53 3.09
CA GLU A 110 -23.70 -1.21 2.44
C GLU A 110 -22.24 -0.80 2.20
N ALA A 111 -21.30 -1.76 2.29
CA ALA A 111 -19.90 -1.51 2.02
C ALA A 111 -19.68 -1.18 0.54
N VAL A 112 -18.82 -0.21 0.29
CA VAL A 112 -18.41 0.16 -1.08
C VAL A 112 -16.91 0.35 -1.14
N ALA A 113 -16.36 0.14 -2.33
CA ALA A 113 -15.04 0.64 -2.67
C ALA A 113 -15.22 1.98 -3.36
N GLU A 114 -14.32 2.91 -3.08
CA GLU A 114 -14.36 4.27 -3.59
C GLU A 114 -13.08 4.55 -4.37
N ALA A 115 -13.21 4.90 -5.64
CA ALA A 115 -12.15 5.55 -6.40
C ALA A 115 -12.32 7.06 -6.23
N ARG A 116 -11.32 7.72 -5.64
CA ARG A 116 -11.33 9.17 -5.39
C ARG A 116 -10.27 9.86 -6.24
N SER A 117 -10.64 10.85 -7.05
CA SER A 117 -9.66 11.58 -7.86
C SER A 117 -8.75 12.41 -6.96
N ARG A 118 -7.45 12.41 -7.28
CA ARG A 118 -6.48 13.34 -6.66
C ARG A 118 -6.57 14.75 -7.24
N ARG A 119 -7.15 14.89 -8.43
CA ARG A 119 -7.28 16.18 -9.12
C ARG A 119 -8.53 16.90 -8.64
N ASP A 120 -9.66 16.21 -8.62
CA ASP A 120 -10.94 16.73 -8.14
C ASP A 120 -11.44 15.95 -6.92
N PRO A 121 -11.34 16.52 -5.70
CA PRO A 121 -11.83 15.88 -4.48
C PRO A 121 -13.34 15.57 -4.47
N ALA A 122 -14.14 16.24 -5.30
CA ALA A 122 -15.57 15.95 -5.42
C ALA A 122 -15.85 14.74 -6.34
N ALA A 123 -14.90 14.37 -7.18
CA ALA A 123 -15.02 13.23 -8.08
C ALA A 123 -14.75 11.92 -7.34
N VAL A 124 -15.83 11.26 -6.93
CA VAL A 124 -15.82 9.95 -6.29
C VAL A 124 -16.68 8.97 -7.09
N ARG A 125 -16.12 7.81 -7.40
CA ARG A 125 -16.84 6.67 -7.97
C ARG A 125 -16.90 5.54 -6.96
N THR A 126 -18.09 4.97 -6.79
CA THR A 126 -18.34 3.92 -5.81
C THR A 126 -18.80 2.65 -6.49
N VAL A 127 -18.21 1.53 -6.13
CA VAL A 127 -18.64 0.20 -6.56
C VAL A 127 -18.99 -0.67 -5.35
N PRO A 128 -19.96 -1.58 -5.45
CA PRO A 128 -20.33 -2.45 -4.33
C PRO A 128 -19.17 -3.35 -3.93
N VAL A 129 -19.06 -3.62 -2.63
CA VAL A 129 -18.11 -4.60 -2.07
C VAL A 129 -18.86 -5.88 -1.72
N THR A 130 -18.34 -7.01 -2.17
CA THR A 130 -18.74 -8.32 -1.64
C THR A 130 -17.85 -8.64 -0.45
N ALA A 131 -18.44 -9.11 0.65
CA ALA A 131 -17.70 -9.42 1.86
C ALA A 131 -18.09 -10.80 2.42
N ASP A 132 -17.10 -11.51 2.94
CA ASP A 132 -17.26 -12.76 3.70
C ASP A 132 -16.33 -12.74 4.92
N GLY A 133 -16.92 -12.51 6.09
CA GLY A 133 -16.18 -12.24 7.33
C GLY A 133 -15.24 -11.05 7.18
N SER A 134 -13.93 -11.29 7.29
CA SER A 134 -12.91 -10.25 7.08
C SER A 134 -12.52 -10.07 5.60
N GLN A 135 -12.90 -11.00 4.72
CA GLN A 135 -12.53 -10.95 3.32
C GLN A 135 -13.41 -9.95 2.57
N PHE A 136 -12.84 -9.28 1.58
CA PHE A 136 -13.58 -8.41 0.69
C PHE A 136 -13.14 -8.60 -0.76
N SER A 137 -14.03 -8.30 -1.68
CA SER A 137 -13.71 -8.14 -3.09
C SER A 137 -14.57 -7.06 -3.75
N PHE A 138 -14.00 -6.38 -4.74
CA PHE A 138 -14.73 -5.46 -5.61
C PHE A 138 -14.12 -5.45 -7.01
N THR A 139 -14.90 -5.02 -7.99
CA THR A 139 -14.44 -4.78 -9.36
C THR A 139 -14.72 -3.32 -9.72
N LEU A 140 -13.70 -2.62 -10.22
CA LEU A 140 -13.80 -1.26 -10.71
C LEU A 140 -13.66 -1.25 -12.24
N PHE A 141 -14.69 -0.78 -12.93
CA PHE A 141 -14.67 -0.61 -14.37
C PHE A 141 -14.00 0.72 -14.74
N TYR A 142 -12.99 0.68 -15.60
CA TYR A 142 -12.24 1.89 -15.97
C TYR A 142 -13.09 2.93 -16.68
N GLN A 143 -14.14 2.49 -17.37
CA GLN A 143 -15.07 3.38 -18.06
C GLN A 143 -15.79 4.35 -17.10
N GLU A 144 -15.96 3.99 -15.83
CA GLU A 144 -16.56 4.86 -14.80
C GLU A 144 -15.69 6.07 -14.46
N LEU A 145 -14.38 5.96 -14.72
CA LEU A 145 -13.38 7.02 -14.51
C LEU A 145 -13.12 7.82 -15.80
N ALA A 146 -13.39 7.23 -16.97
CA ALA A 146 -13.09 7.79 -18.29
C ALA A 146 -13.69 9.18 -18.51
N GLY A 147 -14.92 9.41 -18.03
CA GLY A 147 -15.64 10.65 -18.22
C GLY A 147 -15.06 11.86 -17.49
N PHE A 148 -14.15 11.66 -16.54
CA PHE A 148 -13.49 12.75 -15.81
C PHE A 148 -12.13 13.11 -16.37
N TRP A 149 -11.62 12.32 -17.30
CA TRP A 149 -10.26 12.52 -17.79
C TRP A 149 -10.22 13.63 -18.83
N GLU A 150 -9.63 14.75 -18.46
CA GLU A 150 -9.47 15.94 -19.29
C GLU A 150 -8.09 16.01 -19.99
N GLY A 151 -7.35 14.91 -20.02
CA GLY A 151 -5.99 14.86 -20.54
C GLY A 151 -4.90 14.92 -19.46
N GLY A 152 -3.67 14.63 -19.88
CA GLY A 152 -2.52 14.51 -18.97
C GLY A 152 -2.64 13.35 -17.98
N GLN A 153 -1.88 13.42 -16.88
CA GLN A 153 -1.90 12.38 -15.85
C GLN A 153 -3.01 12.63 -14.82
N GLU A 154 -3.70 11.56 -14.45
CA GLU A 154 -4.71 11.55 -13.39
C GLU A 154 -4.55 10.29 -12.53
N THR A 155 -4.79 10.41 -11.23
CA THR A 155 -4.71 9.30 -10.29
C THR A 155 -5.99 9.24 -9.46
N TRP A 156 -6.50 8.03 -9.32
CA TRP A 156 -7.65 7.67 -8.53
C TRP A 156 -7.20 6.77 -7.37
N ASP A 157 -7.30 7.28 -6.16
CA ASP A 157 -6.95 6.54 -4.94
C ASP A 157 -8.08 5.59 -4.56
N LEU A 158 -7.77 4.31 -4.31
CA LEU A 158 -8.77 3.29 -3.98
C LEU A 158 -8.96 3.12 -2.47
N TRP A 159 -10.18 3.35 -2.00
CA TRP A 159 -10.56 3.22 -0.60
C TRP A 159 -11.65 2.16 -0.44
N LEU A 160 -11.81 1.64 0.76
CA LEU A 160 -12.94 0.81 1.16
C LEU A 160 -13.68 1.49 2.30
N ARG A 161 -14.97 1.77 2.10
CA ARG A 161 -15.86 2.25 3.16
C ARG A 161 -16.70 1.07 3.66
N PRO A 162 -16.50 0.60 4.91
CA PRO A 162 -17.06 -0.67 5.37
C PRO A 162 -18.57 -0.63 5.67
N ALA A 163 -19.14 0.56 5.90
CA ALA A 163 -20.57 0.77 6.11
C ALA A 163 -20.96 2.21 5.75
N ARG A 164 -22.26 2.50 5.65
CA ARG A 164 -22.75 3.87 5.49
C ARG A 164 -22.34 4.73 6.69
N GLY A 165 -21.74 5.89 6.43
CA GLY A 165 -21.26 6.81 7.48
C GLY A 165 -19.95 6.40 8.18
N ALA A 166 -19.41 5.21 7.91
CA ALA A 166 -18.11 4.81 8.42
C ALA A 166 -16.96 5.53 7.70
N GLY A 167 -15.84 5.71 8.39
CA GLY A 167 -14.61 6.21 7.78
C GLY A 167 -14.11 5.27 6.69
N ALA A 168 -13.73 5.82 5.54
CA ALA A 168 -13.11 5.06 4.47
C ALA A 168 -11.65 4.72 4.80
N VAL A 169 -11.22 3.54 4.38
CA VAL A 169 -9.90 2.96 4.68
C VAL A 169 -9.10 2.84 3.39
N ARG A 170 -7.83 3.25 3.36
CA ARG A 170 -6.97 3.05 2.17
C ARG A 170 -6.86 1.56 1.87
N VAL A 171 -7.10 1.18 0.61
CA VAL A 171 -6.71 -0.14 0.12
C VAL A 171 -5.21 -0.10 -0.15
N ALA A 172 -4.46 -0.99 0.50
CA ALA A 172 -3.00 -1.00 0.44
C ALA A 172 -2.48 -2.42 0.62
N ARG A 173 -1.19 -2.66 0.35
CA ARG A 173 -0.56 -3.94 0.65
C ARG A 173 0.69 -3.69 1.49
N ILE A 174 0.68 -4.11 2.74
CA ILE A 174 1.78 -3.86 3.68
C ILE A 174 2.16 -5.11 4.48
N LEU A 175 1.43 -6.23 4.33
CA LEU A 175 1.65 -7.48 5.07
C LEU A 175 2.48 -8.48 4.27
N ASP A 176 3.63 -8.03 3.79
CA ASP A 176 4.67 -8.88 3.21
C ASP A 176 6.07 -8.28 3.49
N ASP A 177 7.09 -8.80 2.83
CA ASP A 177 8.50 -8.44 3.00
C ASP A 177 8.99 -7.33 2.05
N VAL A 178 8.11 -6.72 1.26
CA VAL A 178 8.49 -5.70 0.27
C VAL A 178 8.28 -4.29 0.81
N ALA A 179 9.39 -3.60 1.09
CA ALA A 179 9.37 -2.22 1.60
C ALA A 179 8.77 -1.21 0.62
N ASP A 180 9.19 -1.21 -0.65
CA ASP A 180 8.70 -0.31 -1.69
C ASP A 180 8.10 -1.12 -2.85
N LYS A 181 6.78 -1.12 -2.99
CA LYS A 181 6.08 -1.91 -4.03
C LYS A 181 6.11 -1.30 -5.40
N LYS A 182 6.08 0.03 -5.46
CA LYS A 182 5.99 0.78 -6.72
C LYS A 182 7.00 0.36 -7.80
N PRO A 183 8.29 0.10 -7.51
CA PRO A 183 9.25 -0.36 -8.51
C PRO A 183 9.21 -1.87 -8.82
N ILE A 184 8.47 -2.67 -8.06
CA ILE A 184 8.47 -4.14 -8.16
C ILE A 184 7.18 -4.65 -8.80
N PHE A 185 6.04 -4.08 -8.41
CA PHE A 185 4.72 -4.53 -8.85
C PHE A 185 4.25 -3.69 -10.04
N HIS A 186 4.28 -4.31 -11.22
CA HIS A 186 3.80 -3.73 -12.46
C HIS A 186 2.54 -4.43 -12.94
N TYR A 187 1.54 -3.63 -13.27
CA TYR A 187 0.30 -4.10 -13.86
C TYR A 187 0.17 -3.53 -15.29
N PRO A 188 -0.26 -4.34 -16.26
CA PRO A 188 -0.38 -3.90 -17.64
C PRO A 188 -1.48 -2.83 -17.75
N ALA A 189 -1.11 -1.62 -18.17
CA ALA A 189 -2.07 -0.55 -18.42
C ALA A 189 -2.86 -0.83 -19.72
N GLN A 190 -4.19 -0.81 -19.61
CA GLN A 190 -5.14 -1.04 -20.69
C GLN A 190 -5.37 0.24 -21.51
N PRO A 191 -5.60 0.13 -22.83
CA PRO A 191 -6.03 1.26 -23.63
C PRO A 191 -7.45 1.70 -23.24
N LEU A 192 -7.71 2.99 -23.35
CA LEU A 192 -9.03 3.59 -23.14
C LEU A 192 -9.22 4.74 -24.15
N SER A 193 -10.44 4.98 -24.59
CA SER A 193 -10.79 6.08 -25.50
C SER A 193 -11.82 7.03 -24.86
N PRO A 194 -11.42 7.79 -23.84
CA PRO A 194 -12.26 8.85 -23.27
C PRO A 194 -12.51 10.00 -24.27
N PRO A 195 -13.48 10.90 -24.00
CA PRO A 195 -13.83 12.00 -24.90
C PRO A 195 -12.68 12.92 -25.30
N HIS A 196 -11.68 13.09 -24.42
CA HIS A 196 -10.55 14.00 -24.60
C HIS A 196 -9.33 13.39 -25.31
N GLY A 197 -9.42 12.14 -25.80
CA GLY A 197 -8.36 11.50 -26.58
C GLY A 197 -8.09 10.05 -26.18
N GLN A 198 -6.99 9.50 -26.67
CA GLN A 198 -6.54 8.17 -26.24
C GLN A 198 -5.88 8.27 -24.86
N ALA A 199 -6.11 7.27 -24.02
CA ALA A 199 -5.50 7.14 -22.70
C ALA A 199 -5.03 5.71 -22.43
N ARG A 200 -4.16 5.56 -21.44
CA ARG A 200 -3.76 4.29 -20.83
C ARG A 200 -4.14 4.34 -19.35
N ILE A 201 -4.79 3.29 -18.87
CA ILE A 201 -5.26 3.19 -17.48
C ILE A 201 -4.84 1.87 -16.87
N GLY A 202 -4.42 1.87 -15.61
CA GLY A 202 -4.14 0.64 -14.89
C GLY A 202 -3.87 0.84 -13.41
N PRO A 203 -3.91 -0.23 -12.61
CA PRO A 203 -3.62 -0.15 -11.19
C PRO A 203 -2.11 -0.02 -10.98
N TYR A 204 -1.73 0.57 -9.86
CA TYR A 204 -0.34 0.62 -9.40
C TYR A 204 -0.29 0.84 -7.89
N TYR A 205 0.83 0.48 -7.28
CA TYR A 205 1.11 0.85 -5.90
C TYR A 205 1.80 2.21 -5.81
N THR A 206 1.36 3.06 -4.88
CA THR A 206 1.97 4.36 -4.58
C THR A 206 3.30 4.18 -3.85
N GLN A 207 3.99 5.30 -3.54
CA GLN A 207 5.20 5.27 -2.71
C GLN A 207 4.95 4.78 -1.28
N ASP A 208 3.68 4.75 -0.85
CA ASP A 208 3.28 4.30 0.48
C ASP A 208 2.65 2.91 0.50
N ASN A 209 2.77 2.20 -0.64
CA ASN A 209 2.20 0.88 -0.90
C ASN A 209 0.66 0.85 -0.87
N ASP A 210 0.03 2.02 -1.07
CA ASP A 210 -1.41 2.07 -1.30
C ASP A 210 -1.74 1.74 -2.75
N LEU A 211 -2.89 1.13 -2.98
CA LEU A 211 -3.40 0.84 -4.31
C LEU A 211 -4.14 2.05 -4.88
N SER A 212 -3.80 2.39 -6.12
CA SER A 212 -4.45 3.45 -6.89
C SER A 212 -4.56 3.02 -8.36
N VAL A 213 -5.43 3.68 -9.12
CA VAL A 213 -5.51 3.58 -10.58
C VAL A 213 -4.94 4.85 -11.17
N ARG A 214 -4.09 4.72 -12.19
CA ARG A 214 -3.52 5.85 -12.91
C ARG A 214 -4.01 5.85 -14.34
N MET A 215 -4.48 7.00 -14.80
CA MET A 215 -4.79 7.27 -16.20
C MET A 215 -3.82 8.30 -16.74
N GLY A 216 -3.41 8.15 -17.98
CA GLY A 216 -2.54 9.11 -18.63
C GLY A 216 -2.52 8.95 -20.13
N GLU A 217 -1.95 9.92 -20.81
CA GLU A 217 -1.71 9.82 -22.25
C GLU A 217 -0.85 8.57 -22.55
N PRO A 218 -1.09 7.90 -23.68
CA PRO A 218 -0.20 6.87 -24.18
C PRO A 218 1.20 7.45 -24.29
N ALA A 219 2.22 6.69 -23.87
CA ALA A 219 3.58 7.07 -24.17
C ALA A 219 3.70 7.28 -25.70
N GLY A 220 4.11 8.47 -26.12
CA GLY A 220 4.32 8.77 -27.52
C GLY A 220 5.25 7.72 -28.12
N ARG A 221 4.88 7.16 -29.28
CA ARG A 221 5.85 6.40 -30.07
C ARG A 221 6.95 7.41 -30.45
N SER A 222 8.14 7.22 -29.88
CA SER A 222 9.34 7.88 -30.37
C SER A 222 9.78 7.21 -31.67
#